data_AF-A0A2I0QJ70-F1
#
_entry.id   AF-A0A2I0QJ70-F1
#
_cell.length_a   1.000
_cell.length_b   1.000
_cell.length_c   1.000
_cell.angle_alpha   90.00
_cell.angle_beta   90.00
_cell.angle_gamma   90.00
#
_symmetry.space_group_name_H-M   'P 1'
#
loop_
_entity.id
_entity.type
_entity.pdbx_description
1 polymer ?
#
loop_
_entity_poly.entity_id
_entity_poly.type
_entity_poly.pdbx_seq_one_letter_code
_entity_poly.pdbx_strand_id
1 'polypeptide(L)'
;MILLIRNYKMISEPKQLNINFTSENLFRIVASNYNRFTEYENYYSTEDTKNWYSEWDFKNYNPNIYSHGFHQYPAKFIPQLARKILRVFTDENSVVLDNFSGSGTTLIECLLLNRKKVIGIELNPFACFMTKVKTTPIEPNKLREYFLEIAYNYADKNIVYDEQVFYNINFWFKKETITQLSKLKSMILKIEDENIKNFFLLSLSEVIRRVSLTNHGGFKLCRDKNKITEEFNPNVLEEFRKVSSRNINLMSQFFDKVKNSKTEIKIIEGDSRIKQEIEDIFPPFMAMDK
;
A
#
# COMPACT_ATOMS: atom_id res chain seq x y z
N MET A 1 -12.57 -6.07 -8.35
CA MET A 1 -12.83 -5.63 -9.75
C MET A 1 -12.27 -4.23 -9.87
N ILE A 2 -11.25 -4.03 -10.70
CA ILE A 2 -10.67 -2.71 -10.99
C ILE A 2 -11.42 -2.15 -12.20
N LEU A 3 -12.00 -0.96 -12.07
CA LEU A 3 -12.64 -0.24 -13.17
C LEU A 3 -11.66 0.81 -13.69
N LEU A 4 -11.42 0.77 -15.01
CA LEU A 4 -10.48 1.66 -15.70
C LEU A 4 -11.27 2.52 -16.68
N ILE A 5 -11.29 3.83 -16.46
CA ILE A 5 -11.98 4.77 -17.34
C ILE A 5 -10.94 5.60 -18.10
N ARG A 6 -10.78 5.27 -19.38
CA ARG A 6 -10.10 6.11 -20.37
C ARG A 6 -11.12 7.13 -20.90
N ASN A 7 -10.72 8.39 -21.04
CA ASN A 7 -11.53 9.42 -21.71
C ASN A 7 -11.74 9.05 -23.20
N TYR A 8 -12.70 8.19 -23.49
CA TYR A 8 -13.37 8.18 -24.79
C TYR A 8 -14.51 9.20 -24.74
N LYS A 9 -14.75 9.92 -25.85
CA LYS A 9 -15.83 10.92 -25.99
C LYS A 9 -17.09 10.44 -25.26
N MET A 10 -17.50 11.20 -24.25
CA MET A 10 -18.69 10.87 -23.45
C MET A 10 -19.92 10.90 -24.37
N ILE A 11 -20.65 9.79 -24.39
CA ILE A 11 -21.93 9.68 -25.08
C ILE A 11 -22.98 10.27 -24.15
N SER A 12 -23.82 11.16 -24.69
CA SER A 12 -24.76 12.03 -23.95
C SER A 12 -25.93 11.30 -23.27
N GLU A 13 -26.02 9.98 -23.35
CA GLU A 13 -27.03 9.15 -22.69
C GLU A 13 -26.40 7.82 -22.26
N PRO A 14 -26.82 7.19 -21.14
CA PRO A 14 -26.50 5.80 -20.83
C PRO A 14 -27.25 4.89 -21.81
N LYS A 15 -26.84 4.90 -23.08
CA LYS A 15 -27.19 3.83 -24.01
C LYS A 15 -26.48 2.60 -23.51
N GLN A 16 -27.23 1.52 -23.33
CA GLN A 16 -26.67 0.18 -23.23
C GLN A 16 -25.87 -0.07 -24.51
N LEU A 17 -24.59 0.30 -24.48
CA LEU A 17 -23.69 0.05 -25.58
C LEU A 17 -23.48 -1.46 -25.58
N ASN A 18 -24.09 -2.15 -26.54
CA ASN A 18 -23.70 -3.51 -26.90
C ASN A 18 -22.30 -3.45 -27.50
N ILE A 19 -21.28 -3.23 -26.66
CA ILE A 19 -19.88 -3.26 -27.06
C ILE A 19 -19.47 -4.73 -27.08
N ASN A 20 -19.50 -5.33 -28.27
CA ASN A 20 -18.88 -6.63 -28.48
C ASN A 20 -17.37 -6.45 -28.58
N PHE A 21 -16.66 -6.64 -27.46
CA PHE A 21 -15.20 -6.76 -27.48
C PHE A 21 -14.82 -8.16 -28.00
N THR A 22 -14.20 -8.22 -29.18
CA THR A 22 -13.58 -9.44 -29.68
C THR A 22 -12.16 -9.59 -29.11
N SER A 23 -11.63 -10.81 -29.13
CA SER A 23 -10.22 -11.07 -28.79
C SER A 23 -9.25 -10.25 -29.66
N GLU A 24 -9.64 -9.95 -30.90
CA GLU A 24 -8.87 -9.11 -31.81
C GLU A 24 -8.79 -7.64 -31.36
N ASN A 25 -9.88 -7.09 -30.82
CA ASN A 25 -9.88 -5.73 -30.25
C ASN A 25 -8.93 -5.63 -29.06
N LEU A 26 -8.93 -6.64 -28.18
CA LEU A 26 -7.99 -6.71 -27.06
C LEU A 26 -6.54 -6.79 -27.55
N PHE A 27 -6.28 -7.64 -28.55
CA PHE A 27 -4.95 -7.78 -29.16
C PHE A 27 -4.44 -6.45 -29.71
N ARG A 28 -5.27 -5.71 -30.44
CA ARG A 28 -4.91 -4.38 -31.00
C ARG A 28 -4.61 -3.36 -29.89
N ILE A 29 -5.36 -3.36 -28.79
CA ILE A 29 -5.07 -2.47 -27.64
C ILE A 29 -3.72 -2.82 -27.01
N VAL A 30 -3.44 -4.11 -26.78
CA VAL A 30 -2.15 -4.54 -26.24
C VAL A 30 -1.02 -4.18 -27.21
N ALA A 31 -1.15 -4.53 -28.49
CA ALA A 31 -0.16 -4.26 -29.54
C ALA A 31 0.19 -2.76 -29.68
N SER A 32 -0.80 -1.88 -29.52
CA SER A 32 -0.59 -0.43 -29.62
C SER A 32 -0.02 0.21 -28.35
N ASN A 33 -0.01 -0.49 -27.21
CA ASN A 33 0.36 0.09 -25.91
C ASN A 33 1.55 -0.60 -25.22
N TYR A 34 1.94 -1.83 -25.59
CA TYR A 34 2.95 -2.58 -24.83
C TYR A 34 4.32 -1.87 -24.79
N ASN A 35 4.73 -1.26 -25.92
CA ASN A 35 5.98 -0.51 -26.07
C ASN A 35 6.00 0.88 -25.41
N ARG A 36 4.87 1.39 -24.90
CA ARG A 36 4.77 2.79 -24.42
C ARG A 36 5.61 3.12 -23.19
N PHE A 37 6.16 2.12 -22.50
CA PHE A 37 7.00 2.36 -21.33
C PHE A 37 8.22 1.44 -21.38
N THR A 38 9.25 1.90 -22.06
CA THR A 38 10.56 1.27 -22.05
C THR A 38 11.19 1.52 -20.68
N GLU A 39 11.51 0.41 -20.01
CA GLU A 39 12.39 0.31 -18.84
C GLU A 39 11.93 1.00 -17.55
N TYR A 40 11.37 0.19 -16.66
CA TYR A 40 11.32 0.50 -15.25
C TYR A 40 12.00 -0.63 -14.49
N GLU A 41 13.11 -0.31 -13.84
CA GLU A 41 13.76 -1.18 -12.87
C GLU A 41 12.70 -1.77 -11.93
N ASN A 42 12.73 -3.10 -11.78
CA ASN A 42 11.79 -3.94 -11.02
C ASN A 42 10.45 -4.34 -11.68
N TYR A 43 10.12 -3.87 -12.88
CA TYR A 43 8.87 -4.24 -13.55
C TYR A 43 9.07 -5.07 -14.81
N TYR A 44 8.06 -5.89 -15.11
CA TYR A 44 8.00 -6.68 -16.33
C TYR A 44 8.02 -5.78 -17.57
N SER A 45 9.00 -6.03 -18.45
CA SER A 45 9.05 -5.54 -19.82
C SER A 45 8.69 -6.69 -20.76
N THR A 46 8.10 -6.36 -21.90
CA THR A 46 7.69 -7.35 -22.89
C THR A 46 8.18 -6.92 -24.26
N GLU A 47 8.75 -7.86 -25.00
CA GLU A 47 9.31 -7.62 -26.34
C GLU A 47 8.23 -7.69 -27.43
N ASP A 48 7.16 -8.45 -27.18
CA ASP A 48 6.05 -8.63 -28.10
C ASP A 48 4.72 -8.90 -27.38
N THR A 49 3.63 -8.87 -28.14
CA THR A 49 2.30 -9.15 -27.62
C THR A 49 2.15 -10.57 -27.08
N LYS A 50 2.86 -11.55 -27.65
CA LYS A 50 2.74 -12.97 -27.26
C LYS A 50 3.26 -13.17 -25.84
N ASN A 51 4.44 -12.61 -25.54
CA ASN A 51 5.03 -12.58 -24.21
C ASN A 51 4.13 -11.85 -23.22
N TRP A 52 3.51 -10.74 -23.63
CA TRP A 52 2.52 -10.07 -22.79
C TRP A 52 1.35 -11.00 -22.45
N TYR A 53 0.85 -11.82 -23.37
CA TYR A 53 -0.26 -12.74 -23.08
C TYR A 53 0.13 -13.91 -22.18
N SER A 54 1.39 -14.35 -22.18
CA SER A 54 1.83 -15.55 -21.44
C SER A 54 2.20 -15.28 -19.97
N GLU A 55 2.72 -14.09 -19.64
CA GLU A 55 3.24 -13.81 -18.29
C GLU A 55 2.16 -13.27 -17.33
N TRP A 56 1.66 -14.10 -16.41
CA TRP A 56 0.69 -13.69 -15.39
C TRP A 56 1.06 -14.13 -13.97
N ASP A 57 2.14 -14.90 -13.81
CA ASP A 57 2.54 -15.44 -12.52
C ASP A 57 3.66 -14.63 -11.86
N PHE A 58 4.49 -13.94 -12.66
CA PHE A 58 5.59 -13.10 -12.22
C PHE A 58 6.49 -13.76 -11.17
N LYS A 59 6.70 -15.09 -11.25
CA LYS A 59 7.42 -15.90 -10.25
C LYS A 59 8.81 -15.35 -9.87
N ASN A 60 9.49 -14.74 -10.83
CA ASN A 60 10.86 -14.25 -10.65
C ASN A 60 10.93 -12.77 -10.23
N TYR A 61 9.80 -12.12 -9.96
CA TYR A 61 9.75 -10.72 -9.58
C TYR A 61 9.60 -10.53 -8.07
N ASN A 62 10.27 -9.50 -7.55
CA ASN A 62 10.14 -9.11 -6.15
C ASN A 62 8.83 -8.30 -5.95
N PRO A 63 7.90 -8.75 -5.09
CA PRO A 63 6.69 -7.99 -4.77
C PRO A 63 6.93 -6.83 -3.80
N ASN A 64 8.05 -6.82 -3.07
CA ASN A 64 8.35 -5.87 -2.00
C ASN A 64 9.24 -4.72 -2.51
N ILE A 65 8.78 -4.03 -3.55
CA ILE A 65 9.46 -2.89 -4.16
C ILE A 65 8.80 -1.58 -3.73
N TYR A 66 9.57 -0.49 -3.63
CA TYR A 66 9.04 0.82 -3.22
C TYR A 66 8.18 0.70 -1.93
N SER A 67 7.11 1.51 -1.81
CA SER A 67 6.23 1.48 -0.64
C SER A 67 5.37 0.20 -0.51
N HIS A 68 5.30 -0.66 -1.55
CA HIS A 68 4.60 -1.95 -1.43
C HIS A 68 5.19 -2.80 -0.31
N GLY A 69 6.51 -2.74 -0.15
CA GLY A 69 7.29 -3.50 0.83
C GLY A 69 7.25 -2.99 2.27
N PHE A 70 6.55 -1.90 2.59
CA PHE A 70 6.53 -1.35 3.96
C PHE A 70 5.91 -2.30 5.00
N HIS A 71 4.89 -3.07 4.59
CA HIS A 71 4.15 -3.97 5.47
C HIS A 71 3.38 -5.03 4.67
N GLN A 72 3.38 -6.26 5.17
CA GLN A 72 2.63 -7.39 4.58
C GLN A 72 1.12 -7.29 4.85
N TYR A 73 0.32 -7.75 3.92
CA TYR A 73 -1.15 -7.87 4.06
C TYR A 73 -1.56 -9.10 3.23
N PRO A 74 -2.50 -9.92 3.71
CA PRO A 74 -2.86 -11.16 3.03
C PRO A 74 -3.47 -10.90 1.64
N ALA A 75 -3.39 -11.92 0.78
CA ALA A 75 -4.10 -12.01 -0.50
C ALA A 75 -3.94 -10.81 -1.45
N LYS A 76 -2.76 -10.20 -1.49
CA LYS A 76 -2.44 -9.15 -2.47
C LYS A 76 -2.01 -9.74 -3.81
N PHE A 77 -2.35 -9.04 -4.88
CA PHE A 77 -1.63 -9.23 -6.14
C PHE A 77 -0.26 -8.53 -6.10
N ILE A 78 0.68 -9.09 -6.86
CA ILE A 78 2.02 -8.57 -7.07
C ILE A 78 1.97 -7.24 -7.85
N PRO A 79 2.77 -6.20 -7.50
CA PRO A 79 2.72 -4.89 -8.17
C PRO A 79 2.90 -4.96 -9.70
N GLN A 80 3.71 -5.90 -10.17
CA GLN A 80 4.00 -6.12 -11.58
C GLN A 80 2.75 -6.49 -12.38
N LEU A 81 1.80 -7.22 -11.79
CA LEU A 81 0.51 -7.52 -12.41
C LEU A 81 -0.32 -6.24 -12.61
N ALA A 82 -0.43 -5.40 -11.57
CA ALA A 82 -1.14 -4.14 -11.67
C ALA A 82 -0.47 -3.18 -12.66
N ARG A 83 0.85 -3.05 -12.63
CA ARG A 83 1.63 -2.27 -13.59
C ARG A 83 1.33 -2.69 -15.03
N LYS A 84 1.34 -4.00 -15.30
CA LYS A 84 1.09 -4.58 -16.62
C LYS A 84 -0.30 -4.17 -17.15
N ILE A 85 -1.33 -4.27 -16.31
CA ILE A 85 -2.70 -3.90 -16.68
C ILE A 85 -2.83 -2.39 -16.86
N LEU A 86 -2.40 -1.60 -15.88
CA LEU A 86 -2.54 -0.13 -15.90
C LEU A 86 -1.83 0.49 -17.11
N ARG A 87 -0.65 0.01 -17.49
CA ARG A 87 0.07 0.52 -18.66
C ARG A 87 -0.72 0.36 -19.97
N VAL A 88 -1.47 -0.72 -20.13
CA VAL A 88 -2.18 -1.02 -21.38
C VAL A 88 -3.51 -0.26 -21.44
N PHE A 89 -4.24 -0.26 -20.34
CA PHE A 89 -5.64 0.18 -20.30
C PHE A 89 -5.84 1.59 -19.75
N THR A 90 -4.79 2.26 -19.29
CA THR A 90 -4.85 3.65 -18.79
C THR A 90 -3.72 4.51 -19.33
N ASP A 91 -3.88 5.81 -19.18
CA ASP A 91 -2.92 6.86 -19.45
C ASP A 91 -2.94 7.91 -18.33
N GLU A 92 -2.07 8.91 -18.38
CA GLU A 92 -1.95 9.96 -17.37
C GLU A 92 -3.26 10.71 -17.07
N ASN A 93 -4.23 10.72 -17.98
CA ASN A 93 -5.51 11.42 -17.80
C ASN A 93 -6.61 10.53 -17.22
N SER A 94 -6.33 9.24 -17.05
CA SER A 94 -7.31 8.24 -16.63
C SER A 94 -7.69 8.35 -15.15
N VAL A 95 -8.94 8.02 -14.85
CA VAL A 95 -9.44 7.82 -13.49
C VAL A 95 -9.58 6.32 -13.24
N VAL A 96 -9.02 5.84 -12.13
CA VAL A 96 -9.00 4.43 -11.76
C VAL A 96 -9.78 4.22 -10.47
N LEU A 97 -10.64 3.20 -10.45
CA LEU A 97 -11.38 2.79 -9.26
C LEU A 97 -11.04 1.34 -8.91
N ASP A 98 -10.61 1.11 -7.67
CA ASP A 98 -10.43 -0.21 -7.10
C ASP A 98 -11.40 -0.43 -5.94
N ASN A 99 -12.43 -1.22 -6.19
CA ASN A 99 -13.50 -1.49 -5.22
C ASN A 99 -13.07 -2.43 -4.09
N PHE A 100 -11.90 -3.07 -4.16
CA PHE A 100 -11.38 -3.95 -3.11
C PHE A 100 -9.88 -3.70 -2.96
N SER A 101 -9.56 -2.45 -2.62
CA SER A 101 -8.20 -1.93 -2.76
C SER A 101 -7.18 -2.57 -1.80
N GLY A 102 -7.63 -3.26 -0.75
CA GLY A 102 -6.75 -3.93 0.21
C GLY A 102 -5.74 -2.95 0.79
N SER A 103 -4.45 -3.33 0.79
CA SER A 103 -3.37 -2.43 1.22
C SER A 103 -2.85 -1.50 0.12
N GLY A 104 -3.62 -1.30 -0.96
CA GLY A 104 -3.43 -0.18 -1.87
C GLY A 104 -2.52 -0.39 -3.07
N THR A 105 -2.28 -1.63 -3.51
CA THR A 105 -1.36 -1.89 -4.63
C THR A 105 -1.75 -1.11 -5.90
N THR A 106 -3.04 -1.07 -6.27
CA THR A 106 -3.53 -0.27 -7.41
C THR A 106 -3.25 1.23 -7.25
N LEU A 107 -3.43 1.77 -6.03
CA LEU A 107 -3.26 3.19 -5.74
C LEU A 107 -1.79 3.60 -5.84
N ILE A 108 -0.90 2.79 -5.28
CA ILE A 108 0.56 2.99 -5.35
C ILE A 108 1.01 2.95 -6.81
N GLU A 109 0.53 1.98 -7.60
CA GLU A 109 0.90 1.87 -9.02
C GLU A 109 0.36 3.02 -9.87
N CYS A 110 -0.87 3.50 -9.60
CA CYS A 110 -1.42 4.69 -10.27
C CYS A 110 -0.59 5.94 -9.96
N LEU A 111 -0.16 6.11 -8.70
CA LEU A 111 0.70 7.20 -8.28
C LEU A 111 2.08 7.17 -8.97
N LEU A 112 2.70 5.98 -9.03
CA LEU A 112 3.97 5.76 -9.74
C LEU A 112 3.86 5.94 -11.26
N LEU A 113 2.67 5.77 -11.83
CA LEU A 113 2.38 6.00 -13.24
C LEU A 113 1.82 7.40 -13.51
N ASN A 114 1.72 8.27 -12.50
CA ASN A 114 1.16 9.61 -12.59
C ASN A 114 -0.22 9.63 -13.28
N ARG A 115 -1.13 8.75 -12.87
CA ARG A 115 -2.53 8.75 -13.34
C ARG A 115 -3.27 9.92 -12.71
N LYS A 116 -4.23 10.53 -13.42
CA LYS A 116 -4.94 11.72 -12.96
C LYS A 116 -5.54 11.52 -11.58
N LYS A 117 -6.25 10.42 -11.39
CA LYS A 117 -6.92 10.11 -10.13
C LYS A 117 -7.06 8.62 -9.90
N VAL A 118 -6.93 8.20 -8.65
CA VAL A 118 -7.24 6.84 -8.22
C VAL A 118 -8.09 6.84 -6.95
N ILE A 119 -9.10 5.99 -6.93
CA ILE A 119 -10.01 5.80 -5.81
C ILE A 119 -9.90 4.35 -5.34
N GLY A 120 -9.62 4.13 -4.07
CA GLY A 120 -9.67 2.82 -3.42
C GLY A 120 -10.79 2.76 -2.41
N ILE A 121 -11.65 1.75 -2.51
CA ILE A 121 -12.63 1.41 -1.47
C ILE A 121 -12.12 0.15 -0.75
N GLU A 122 -12.17 0.17 0.58
CA GLU A 122 -11.77 -0.97 1.41
C GLU A 122 -12.53 -0.95 2.74
N LEU A 123 -12.97 -2.12 3.20
CA LEU A 123 -13.74 -2.25 4.42
C LEU A 123 -12.83 -2.24 5.66
N ASN A 124 -11.62 -2.77 5.55
CA ASN A 124 -10.70 -2.89 6.67
C ASN A 124 -10.00 -1.55 6.97
N PRO A 125 -10.21 -0.94 8.16
CA PRO A 125 -9.59 0.34 8.53
C PRO A 125 -8.06 0.28 8.55
N PHE A 126 -7.49 -0.85 8.96
CA PHE A 126 -6.03 -1.01 8.96
C PHE A 126 -5.46 -1.07 7.54
N ALA A 127 -6.21 -1.64 6.59
CA ALA A 127 -5.83 -1.66 5.18
C ALA A 127 -5.91 -0.26 4.55
N CYS A 128 -6.94 0.52 4.90
CA CYS A 128 -7.02 1.94 4.55
C CYS A 128 -5.84 2.74 5.13
N PHE A 129 -5.51 2.54 6.41
CA PHE A 129 -4.35 3.15 7.07
C PHE A 129 -3.04 2.80 6.36
N MET A 130 -2.81 1.51 6.04
CA MET A 130 -1.66 1.08 5.27
C MET A 130 -1.60 1.77 3.91
N THR A 131 -2.72 1.83 3.19
CA THR A 131 -2.80 2.47 1.88
C THR A 131 -2.44 3.96 1.98
N LYS A 132 -2.96 4.67 2.99
CA LYS A 132 -2.62 6.08 3.24
C LYS A 132 -1.12 6.27 3.44
N VAL A 133 -0.49 5.50 4.32
CA VAL A 133 0.96 5.60 4.58
C VAL A 133 1.78 5.25 3.33
N LYS A 134 1.41 4.18 2.61
CA LYS A 134 2.15 3.73 1.42
C LYS A 134 2.01 4.66 0.21
N THR A 135 0.97 5.49 0.19
CA THR A 135 0.72 6.47 -0.89
C THR A 135 1.14 7.88 -0.51
N THR A 136 1.67 8.10 0.70
CA THR A 136 2.16 9.41 1.15
C THR A 136 3.68 9.47 0.99
N PRO A 137 4.21 10.15 -0.04
CA PRO A 137 5.65 10.34 -0.16
C PRO A 137 6.15 11.27 0.95
N ILE A 138 7.20 10.84 1.65
CA ILE A 138 7.85 11.62 2.72
C ILE A 138 9.32 11.74 2.37
N GLU A 139 9.88 12.94 2.56
CA GLU A 139 11.30 13.17 2.32
C GLU A 139 12.16 12.22 3.20
N PRO A 140 13.06 11.42 2.61
CA PRO A 140 13.80 10.40 3.36
C PRO A 140 14.69 10.94 4.46
N ASN A 141 15.27 12.14 4.28
CA ASN A 141 16.12 12.76 5.29
C ASN A 141 15.33 13.12 6.55
N LYS A 142 14.13 13.67 6.38
CA LYS A 142 13.21 13.94 7.49
C LYS A 142 12.90 12.66 8.28
N LEU A 143 12.62 11.54 7.59
CA LEU A 143 12.43 10.26 8.27
C LEU A 143 13.67 9.77 9.02
N ARG A 144 14.88 9.98 8.48
CA ARG A 144 16.13 9.59 9.16
C ARG A 144 16.35 10.39 10.44
N GLU A 145 16.07 11.70 10.41
CA GLU A 145 16.17 12.58 11.59
C GLU A 145 15.26 12.08 12.73
N TYR A 146 13.97 11.90 12.45
CA TYR A 146 13.02 11.37 13.45
C TYR A 146 13.39 9.96 13.91
N PHE A 147 13.90 9.12 13.02
CA PHE A 147 14.36 7.77 13.40
C PHE A 147 15.52 7.82 14.41
N LEU A 148 16.50 8.71 14.19
CA LEU A 148 17.62 8.91 15.11
C LEU A 148 17.14 9.49 16.45
N GLU A 149 16.21 10.45 16.41
CA GLU A 149 15.60 11.04 17.60
C GLU A 149 14.87 9.99 18.44
N ILE A 150 14.02 9.16 17.82
CA ILE A 150 13.33 8.05 18.50
C ILE A 150 14.35 7.09 19.12
N ALA A 151 15.38 6.72 18.37
CA ALA A 151 16.39 5.78 18.85
C ALA A 151 17.23 6.34 20.02
N TYR A 152 17.52 7.64 20.00
CA TYR A 152 18.21 8.34 21.08
C TYR A 152 17.34 8.42 22.34
N ASN A 153 16.09 8.87 22.20
CA ASN A 153 15.14 8.99 23.31
C ASN A 153 14.78 7.63 23.92
N TYR A 154 14.85 6.54 23.13
CA TYR A 154 14.71 5.17 23.64
C TYR A 154 15.76 4.77 24.68
N ALA A 155 16.94 5.36 24.64
CA ALA A 155 17.98 5.08 25.64
C ALA A 155 17.70 5.72 27.01
N ASP A 156 16.80 6.71 27.07
CA ASP A 156 16.44 7.36 28.34
C ASP A 156 15.61 6.44 29.23
N LYS A 157 16.13 6.18 30.44
CA LYS A 157 15.45 5.37 31.45
C LYS A 157 14.28 6.09 32.11
N ASN A 158 14.27 7.42 32.08
CA ASN A 158 13.28 8.26 32.76
C ASN A 158 12.10 8.66 31.87
N ILE A 159 11.98 8.10 30.67
CA ILE A 159 10.85 8.46 29.82
C ILE A 159 9.51 8.12 30.48
N VAL A 160 8.61 9.10 30.45
CA VAL A 160 7.19 8.92 30.79
C VAL A 160 6.46 8.32 29.59
N TYR A 161 5.80 7.18 29.81
CA TYR A 161 5.03 6.44 28.81
C TYR A 161 3.78 5.84 29.45
N ASP A 162 2.75 5.66 28.63
CA ASP A 162 1.53 4.96 29.03
C ASP A 162 1.67 3.47 28.76
N GLU A 163 1.64 2.65 29.81
CA GLU A 163 1.66 1.20 29.66
C GLU A 163 0.42 0.74 28.89
N GLN A 164 0.65 -0.07 27.85
CA GLN A 164 -0.43 -0.57 27.02
C GLN A 164 -1.17 -1.69 27.75
N VAL A 165 -2.48 -1.56 27.86
CA VAL A 165 -3.34 -2.54 28.51
C VAL A 165 -4.50 -2.91 27.59
N PHE A 166 -4.71 -4.20 27.40
CA PHE A 166 -5.92 -4.75 26.80
C PHE A 166 -6.14 -6.18 27.29
N TYR A 167 -7.34 -6.70 27.05
CA TYR A 167 -7.73 -8.05 27.46
C TYR A 167 -6.72 -9.10 27.01
N ASN A 168 -6.20 -9.88 27.96
CA ASN A 168 -5.20 -10.93 27.73
C ASN A 168 -3.88 -10.46 27.08
N ILE A 169 -3.41 -9.24 27.32
CA ILE A 169 -2.12 -8.78 26.75
C ILE A 169 -0.93 -9.71 27.12
N ASN A 170 -0.85 -10.16 28.37
CA ASN A 170 0.20 -11.07 28.84
C ASN A 170 0.12 -12.48 28.24
N PHE A 171 -1.01 -12.84 27.61
CA PHE A 171 -1.12 -14.07 26.83
C PHE A 171 -0.36 -13.95 25.50
N TRP A 172 -0.35 -12.75 24.90
CA TRP A 172 0.21 -12.49 23.57
C TRP A 172 1.64 -11.94 23.61
N PHE A 173 2.06 -11.37 24.73
CA PHE A 173 3.35 -10.69 24.88
C PHE A 173 3.97 -10.98 26.25
N LYS A 174 5.32 -11.01 26.30
CA LYS A 174 6.07 -10.99 27.56
C LYS A 174 6.01 -9.60 28.19
N LYS A 175 6.15 -9.52 29.51
CA LYS A 175 6.06 -8.26 30.28
C LYS A 175 7.06 -7.21 29.79
N GLU A 176 8.30 -7.64 29.56
CA GLU A 176 9.38 -6.78 29.05
C GLU A 176 9.03 -6.25 27.66
N THR A 177 8.46 -7.08 26.79
CA THR A 177 8.01 -6.68 25.46
C THR A 177 6.89 -5.65 25.53
N ILE A 178 5.92 -5.82 26.44
CA ILE A 178 4.83 -4.84 26.66
C ILE A 178 5.43 -3.49 27.06
N THR A 179 6.34 -3.47 28.04
CA THR A 179 7.01 -2.24 28.49
C THR A 179 7.75 -1.54 27.34
N GLN A 180 8.54 -2.29 26.57
CA GLN A 180 9.33 -1.76 25.45
C GLN A 180 8.44 -1.20 24.33
N LEU A 181 7.37 -1.92 23.96
CA LEU A 181 6.39 -1.46 22.97
C LEU A 181 5.64 -0.21 23.45
N SER A 182 5.31 -0.14 24.74
CA SER A 182 4.60 1.00 25.35
C SER A 182 5.45 2.28 25.29
N LYS A 183 6.74 2.17 25.62
CA LYS A 183 7.71 3.27 25.49
C LYS A 183 7.80 3.76 24.05
N LEU A 184 8.05 2.84 23.12
CA LEU A 184 8.23 3.17 21.71
C LEU A 184 6.97 3.80 21.10
N LYS A 185 5.79 3.24 21.39
CA LYS A 185 4.51 3.80 20.96
C LYS A 185 4.32 5.22 21.49
N SER A 186 4.60 5.47 22.77
CA SER A 186 4.46 6.79 23.38
C SER A 186 5.37 7.83 22.74
N MET A 187 6.60 7.46 22.35
CA MET A 187 7.50 8.33 21.60
C MET A 187 6.93 8.69 20.22
N ILE A 188 6.48 7.68 19.47
CA ILE A 188 5.94 7.89 18.12
C ILE A 188 4.68 8.76 18.16
N LEU A 189 3.81 8.56 19.16
CA LEU A 189 2.58 9.34 19.31
C LEU A 189 2.82 10.83 19.60
N LYS A 190 3.98 11.20 20.18
CA LYS A 190 4.37 12.59 20.46
C LYS A 190 4.82 13.36 19.22
N ILE A 191 5.08 12.68 18.09
CA ILE A 191 5.46 13.34 16.84
C ILE A 191 4.30 14.23 16.37
N GLU A 192 4.57 15.50 16.04
CA GLU A 192 3.50 16.41 15.61
C GLU A 192 3.07 16.17 14.16
N ASP A 193 4.03 15.87 13.27
CA ASP A 193 3.75 15.56 11.87
C ASP A 193 3.04 14.21 11.74
N GLU A 194 1.75 14.26 11.42
CA GLU A 194 0.90 13.07 11.28
C GLU A 194 1.40 12.07 10.23
N ASN A 195 2.01 12.52 9.13
CA ASN A 195 2.49 11.59 8.09
C ASN A 195 3.70 10.81 8.60
N ILE A 196 4.60 11.47 9.31
CA ILE A 196 5.78 10.83 9.92
C ILE A 196 5.37 9.91 11.05
N LYS A 197 4.47 10.37 11.92
CA LYS A 197 3.86 9.54 12.97
C LYS A 197 3.27 8.27 12.37
N ASN A 198 2.42 8.39 11.35
CA ASN A 198 1.76 7.26 10.72
C ASN A 198 2.76 6.32 10.03
N PHE A 199 3.84 6.83 9.43
CA PHE A 199 4.92 6.01 8.90
C PHE A 199 5.60 5.15 9.97
N PHE A 200 5.93 5.73 11.13
CA PHE A 200 6.52 4.97 12.23
C PHE A 200 5.52 4.08 12.97
N LEU A 201 4.24 4.47 13.07
CA LEU A 201 3.19 3.60 13.58
C LEU A 201 3.00 2.36 12.71
N LEU A 202 3.08 2.49 11.38
CA LEU A 202 3.05 1.34 10.46
C LEU A 202 4.29 0.45 10.65
N SER A 203 5.46 1.05 10.86
CA SER A 203 6.67 0.29 11.17
C SER A 203 6.54 -0.45 12.51
N LEU A 204 5.99 0.21 13.54
CA LEU A 204 5.69 -0.37 14.84
C LEU A 204 4.67 -1.51 14.73
N SER A 205 3.65 -1.41 13.87
CA SER A 205 2.66 -2.49 13.72
C SER A 205 3.28 -3.79 13.21
N GLU A 206 4.30 -3.71 12.35
CA GLU A 206 5.05 -4.90 11.95
C GLU A 206 5.91 -5.45 13.10
N VAL A 207 6.58 -4.56 13.85
CA VAL A 207 7.37 -4.96 15.03
C VAL A 207 6.51 -5.69 16.05
N ILE A 208 5.31 -5.17 16.36
CA ILE A 208 4.34 -5.81 17.26
C ILE A 208 4.09 -7.26 16.83
N ARG A 209 3.89 -7.50 15.52
CA ARG A 209 3.70 -8.87 15.01
C ARG A 209 4.94 -9.73 15.25
N ARG A 210 6.14 -9.24 14.94
CA ARG A 210 7.39 -9.99 15.06
C ARG A 210 7.70 -10.40 16.50
N VAL A 211 7.49 -9.50 17.44
CA VAL A 211 7.80 -9.72 18.87
C VAL A 211 6.68 -10.40 19.66
N SER A 212 5.49 -10.54 19.06
CA SER A 212 4.38 -11.29 19.67
C SER A 212 4.66 -12.80 19.75
N LEU A 213 4.02 -13.44 20.72
CA LEU A 213 3.96 -14.89 20.89
C LEU A 213 3.04 -15.57 19.87
N THR A 214 2.44 -14.82 18.94
CA THR A 214 1.53 -15.34 17.93
C THR A 214 2.28 -16.16 16.87
N ASN A 215 1.64 -17.26 16.44
CA ASN A 215 2.01 -18.02 15.25
C ASN A 215 1.45 -17.33 14.00
N HIS A 216 2.35 -16.85 13.14
CA HIS A 216 1.98 -16.16 11.90
C HIS A 216 1.98 -17.06 10.66
N GLY A 217 2.32 -18.34 10.80
CA GLY A 217 2.33 -19.31 9.69
C GLY A 217 1.01 -20.05 9.49
N GLY A 218 0.04 -19.89 10.40
CA GLY A 218 -1.25 -20.57 10.35
C GLY A 218 -2.42 -19.65 10.04
N PHE A 219 -3.57 -20.24 9.68
CA PHE A 219 -4.83 -19.52 9.45
C PHE A 219 -5.54 -19.09 10.74
N LYS A 220 -5.26 -19.78 11.86
CA LYS A 220 -5.87 -19.51 13.16
C LYS A 220 -4.95 -18.64 14.01
N LEU A 221 -5.55 -17.68 14.72
CA LEU A 221 -4.84 -16.90 15.72
C LEU A 221 -4.55 -17.78 16.94
N CYS A 222 -3.32 -18.27 17.04
CA CYS A 222 -2.84 -19.07 18.17
C CYS A 222 -1.42 -18.66 18.55
N ARG A 223 -0.97 -19.12 19.73
CA ARG A 223 0.42 -18.90 20.15
C ARG A 223 1.34 -19.91 19.47
N ASP A 224 2.53 -19.44 19.14
CA ASP A 224 3.62 -20.25 18.64
C ASP A 224 4.33 -20.92 19.81
N LYS A 225 4.28 -22.26 19.89
CA LYS A 225 4.91 -23.02 20.98
C LYS A 225 6.41 -22.76 21.07
N ASN A 226 7.07 -22.47 19.95
CA ASN A 226 8.51 -22.21 19.91
C ASN A 226 8.86 -20.83 20.51
N LYS A 227 7.89 -19.92 20.60
CA LYS A 227 8.07 -18.59 21.21
C LYS A 227 7.72 -18.55 22.69
N ILE A 228 7.04 -19.57 23.22
CA ILE A 228 6.68 -19.68 24.64
C ILE A 228 7.83 -20.36 25.40
N THR A 229 9.02 -19.79 25.29
CA THR A 229 10.24 -20.26 25.96
C THR A 229 11.00 -19.05 26.50
N GLU A 230 11.88 -19.25 27.47
CA GLU A 230 12.76 -18.17 27.95
C GLU A 230 13.73 -17.68 26.86
N GLU A 231 14.15 -18.58 25.95
CA GLU A 231 15.05 -18.28 24.84
C GLU A 231 14.46 -17.25 23.85
N PHE A 232 13.14 -17.24 23.66
CA PHE A 232 12.48 -16.23 22.82
C PHE A 232 12.34 -14.91 23.57
N ASN A 233 13.39 -14.10 23.56
CA ASN A 233 13.40 -12.76 24.18
C ASN A 233 13.74 -11.68 23.15
N PRO A 234 12.77 -11.29 22.30
CA PRO A 234 13.03 -10.36 21.21
C PRO A 234 13.35 -8.96 21.73
N ASN A 235 14.35 -8.31 21.12
CA ASN A 235 14.67 -6.92 21.38
C ASN A 235 13.80 -6.01 20.49
N VAL A 236 12.86 -5.28 21.10
CA VAL A 236 11.88 -4.46 20.37
C VAL A 236 12.55 -3.31 19.62
N LEU A 237 13.54 -2.65 20.23
CA LEU A 237 14.26 -1.55 19.59
C LEU A 237 15.01 -2.04 18.36
N GLU A 238 15.66 -3.20 18.45
CA GLU A 238 16.42 -3.78 17.35
C GLU A 238 15.51 -4.17 16.19
N GLU A 239 14.36 -4.79 16.46
CA GLU A 239 13.36 -5.07 15.42
C GLU A 239 12.79 -3.77 14.81
N PHE A 240 12.58 -2.74 15.62
CA PHE A 240 12.15 -1.43 15.13
C PHE A 240 13.21 -0.77 14.24
N ARG A 241 14.50 -0.87 14.58
CA ARG A 241 15.61 -0.38 13.75
C ARG A 241 15.64 -1.08 12.40
N LYS A 242 15.51 -2.41 12.38
CA LYS A 242 15.48 -3.21 11.14
C LYS A 242 14.30 -2.81 10.25
N VAL A 243 13.09 -2.78 10.81
CA VAL A 243 11.87 -2.46 10.05
C VAL A 243 11.90 -1.02 9.56
N SER A 244 12.23 -0.06 10.42
CA SER A 244 12.25 1.36 10.05
C SER A 244 13.33 1.66 9.02
N SER A 245 14.55 1.13 9.17
CA SER A 245 15.62 1.31 8.18
C SER A 245 15.23 0.75 6.81
N ARG A 246 14.64 -0.45 6.77
CA ARG A 246 14.11 -1.04 5.53
C ARG A 246 13.05 -0.13 4.90
N ASN A 247 12.09 0.35 5.69
CA ASN A 247 11.00 1.18 5.19
C ASN A 247 11.49 2.55 4.72
N ILE A 248 12.46 3.16 5.40
CA ILE A 248 13.09 4.43 4.98
C ILE A 248 13.83 4.24 3.64
N ASN A 249 14.55 3.13 3.47
CA ASN A 249 15.22 2.83 2.19
C ASN A 249 14.20 2.68 1.04
N LEU A 250 13.13 1.92 1.28
CA LEU A 250 12.04 1.77 0.32
C LEU A 250 11.32 3.11 0.04
N MET A 251 11.16 3.97 1.04
CA MET A 251 10.61 5.32 0.87
C MET A 251 11.53 6.18 0.01
N SER A 252 12.85 6.06 0.19
CA SER A 252 13.82 6.78 -0.66
C SER A 252 13.65 6.43 -2.13
N GLN A 253 13.57 5.13 -2.44
CA GLN A 253 13.34 4.66 -3.81
C GLN A 253 11.99 5.13 -4.37
N PHE A 254 10.95 5.15 -3.52
CA PHE A 254 9.61 5.56 -3.89
C PHE A 254 9.50 7.06 -4.14
N PHE A 255 10.01 7.87 -3.20
CA PHE A 255 9.94 9.34 -3.21
C PHE A 255 10.51 9.91 -4.50
N ASP A 256 11.66 9.42 -4.96
CA ASP A 256 12.28 9.91 -6.20
C ASP A 256 11.42 9.68 -7.44
N LYS A 257 10.61 8.62 -7.46
CA LYS A 257 9.71 8.30 -8.58
C LYS A 257 8.42 9.12 -8.54
N VAL A 258 7.95 9.53 -7.35
CA VAL A 258 6.61 10.13 -7.19
C VAL A 258 6.60 11.59 -6.75
N LYS A 259 7.75 12.20 -6.42
CA LYS A 259 7.84 13.58 -5.92
C LYS A 259 7.19 14.64 -6.81
N ASN A 260 7.12 14.37 -8.12
CA ASN A 260 6.48 15.25 -9.11
C ASN A 260 5.12 14.73 -9.59
N SER A 261 4.64 13.62 -9.02
CA SER A 261 3.35 13.04 -9.40
C SER A 261 2.21 13.94 -8.96
N LYS A 262 1.22 14.09 -9.83
CA LYS A 262 0.02 14.92 -9.62
C LYS A 262 -1.22 14.06 -9.39
N THR A 263 -1.04 12.75 -9.18
CA THR A 263 -2.14 11.83 -8.95
C THR A 263 -2.95 12.24 -7.73
N GLU A 264 -4.24 12.49 -7.94
CA GLU A 264 -5.19 12.64 -6.85
C GLU A 264 -5.56 11.26 -6.29
N ILE A 265 -5.41 11.06 -4.98
CA ILE A 265 -5.69 9.79 -4.30
C ILE A 265 -6.87 9.97 -3.37
N LYS A 266 -7.92 9.17 -3.55
CA LYS A 266 -9.06 9.08 -2.63
C LYS A 266 -9.13 7.67 -2.04
N ILE A 267 -9.08 7.58 -0.71
CA ILE A 267 -9.25 6.31 0.02
C ILE A 267 -10.57 6.41 0.75
N ILE A 268 -11.43 5.41 0.58
CA ILE A 268 -12.75 5.33 1.20
C ILE A 268 -12.78 4.08 2.07
N GLU A 269 -12.89 4.28 3.38
CA GLU A 269 -13.22 3.19 4.30
C GLU A 269 -14.72 2.90 4.17
N GLY A 270 -15.08 1.79 3.53
CA GLY A 270 -16.47 1.53 3.19
C GLY A 270 -16.73 0.14 2.63
N ASP A 271 -18.00 -0.25 2.71
CA ASP A 271 -18.50 -1.49 2.10
C ASP A 271 -18.88 -1.24 0.64
N SER A 272 -18.14 -1.84 -0.29
CA SER A 272 -18.36 -1.70 -1.73
C SER A 272 -19.70 -2.23 -2.25
N ARG A 273 -20.49 -2.91 -1.40
CA ARG A 273 -21.88 -3.30 -1.70
C ARG A 273 -22.86 -2.13 -1.51
N ILE A 274 -22.43 -1.10 -0.79
CA ILE A 274 -23.20 0.12 -0.52
C ILE A 274 -22.69 1.21 -1.48
N LYS A 275 -23.62 2.01 -2.01
CA LYS A 275 -23.30 3.15 -2.87
C LYS A 275 -22.34 4.10 -2.13
N GLN A 276 -21.23 4.43 -2.76
CA GLN A 276 -20.23 5.37 -2.23
C GLN A 276 -20.43 6.74 -2.88
N GLU A 277 -20.16 7.82 -2.14
CA GLU A 277 -20.20 9.20 -2.64
C GLU A 277 -18.98 9.50 -3.52
N ILE A 278 -19.00 8.95 -4.74
CA ILE A 278 -17.96 9.11 -5.78
C ILE A 278 -18.50 9.78 -7.05
N GLU A 279 -19.70 10.34 -6.98
CA GLU A 279 -20.50 10.78 -8.13
C GLU A 279 -19.97 12.09 -8.74
N ASP A 280 -19.48 13.02 -7.92
CA ASP A 280 -18.91 14.31 -8.34
C ASP A 280 -17.54 14.19 -9.03
N ILE A 281 -17.01 12.97 -9.15
CA ILE A 281 -15.67 12.70 -9.67
C ILE A 281 -15.69 12.45 -11.18
N PHE A 282 -16.84 12.06 -11.70
CA PHE A 282 -17.08 12.00 -13.13
C PHE A 282 -17.55 13.38 -13.57
N PRO A 283 -17.00 13.97 -14.65
CA PRO A 283 -17.57 15.21 -15.19
C PRO A 283 -19.09 15.01 -15.32
N PRO A 284 -19.91 16.01 -14.96
CA PRO A 284 -21.36 15.87 -15.09
C PRO A 284 -21.63 15.35 -16.48
N PHE A 285 -22.47 14.32 -16.59
CA PHE A 285 -23.06 13.92 -17.86
C PHE A 285 -23.80 15.15 -18.38
N MET A 286 -23.09 16.04 -19.09
CA MET A 286 -23.70 17.17 -19.75
C MET A 286 -24.56 16.56 -20.84
N ALA A 287 -25.86 16.48 -20.55
CA ALA A 287 -26.87 16.40 -21.57
C ALA A 287 -26.57 17.55 -22.54
N MET A 288 -26.14 17.22 -23.76
CA MET A 288 -26.26 18.17 -24.84
C MET A 288 -27.76 18.34 -25.07
N ASP A 289 -28.28 19.52 -24.77
CA ASP A 289 -29.60 19.92 -25.23
C ASP A 289 -29.69 19.70 -26.74
N LYS A 290 -30.84 19.14 -27.14
CA LYS A 290 -31.16 18.65 -28.49
C LYS A 290 -30.90 19.64 -29.62
#